data_AF-A0A2V9QJQ0-F1
#
_entry.id   AF-A0A2V9QJQ0-F1
#
_cell.length_a   1.000
_cell.length_b   1.000
_cell.length_c   1.000
_cell.angle_alpha   90.00
_cell.angle_beta   90.00
_cell.angle_gamma   90.00
#
_symmetry.space_group_name_H-M   'P 1'
#
loop_
_entity.id
_entity.type
_entity.pdbx_description
1 polymer ?
#
loop_
_entity_poly.entity_id
_entity_poly.type
_entity_poly.pdbx_seq_one_letter_code
_entity_poly.pdbx_strand_id
1 'polypeptide(L)'
;MSFHFRTIDWVIMRASWESVDYPLLAAKGGVLDDPHHGHLDAGQFAIKYRGEWFTKELGYMSPYGLGYWDYRRRFKDYVHANSLGHNLVFVNGEQQEYGQQYFGKVTSFRTSQNQDYAIIDASKAYPGKQLKGWRRHIIFNKPSFFVVLDEVKSAPGAEVVARVHPGVPFRLKEDRVLLIGQNGMMSVLPLLPKRFTLKEDRHPILAEQRDAQFSWIPYCDLITKASESKTYIVNVFAPIENEPEAEEILRSSSLSFKSSVLRCITMYKGKQYSSDFDISGDFGREE
;
A
#
# COMPACT_ATOMS: atom_id res chain seq x y z
N MET A 1 -15.32 2.52 13.75
CA MET A 1 -15.93 3.45 12.77
C MET A 1 -14.82 4.06 11.93
N SER A 2 -15.05 4.17 10.62
CA SER A 2 -14.08 4.61 9.62
C SER A 2 -14.38 6.03 9.14
N PHE A 3 -13.36 6.80 8.78
CA PHE A 3 -13.47 8.22 8.40
C PHE A 3 -12.61 8.59 7.20
N HIS A 4 -13.10 9.55 6.41
CA HIS A 4 -12.32 10.25 5.38
C HIS A 4 -12.22 11.73 5.75
N PHE A 5 -10.99 12.18 5.99
CA PHE A 5 -10.66 13.57 6.27
C PHE A 5 -10.47 14.32 4.94
N ARG A 6 -11.58 14.82 4.39
CA ARG A 6 -11.68 15.35 3.02
C ARG A 6 -10.70 16.47 2.67
N THR A 7 -10.31 17.29 3.65
CA THR A 7 -9.39 18.42 3.42
C THR A 7 -7.96 17.96 3.14
N ILE A 8 -7.52 16.88 3.79
CA ILE A 8 -6.16 16.37 3.69
C ILE A 8 -6.08 15.04 2.91
N ASP A 9 -7.24 14.47 2.55
CA ASP A 9 -7.38 13.21 1.83
C ASP A 9 -6.77 12.00 2.57
N TRP A 10 -7.00 11.94 3.89
CA TRP A 10 -6.66 10.76 4.70
C TRP A 10 -7.88 9.88 4.93
N VAL A 11 -7.68 8.56 4.86
CA VAL A 11 -8.69 7.55 5.15
C VAL A 11 -8.23 6.70 6.33
N ILE A 12 -9.07 6.61 7.36
CA ILE A 12 -8.86 5.73 8.51
C ILE A 12 -9.98 4.69 8.51
N MET A 13 -9.63 3.42 8.37
CA MET A 13 -10.58 2.30 8.40
C MET A 13 -10.37 1.45 9.65
N ARG A 14 -11.42 1.31 10.48
CA ARG A 14 -11.35 0.48 11.71
C ARG A 14 -12.72 0.04 12.21
N ALA A 15 -12.78 -1.13 12.83
CA ALA A 15 -14.00 -1.68 13.40
C ALA A 15 -14.35 -1.02 14.74
N SER A 16 -13.43 -1.05 15.70
CA SER A 16 -13.62 -0.52 17.06
C SER A 16 -12.61 0.58 17.38
N TRP A 17 -13.01 1.60 18.16
CA TRP A 17 -12.12 2.59 18.77
C TRP A 17 -11.58 2.14 20.14
N GLU A 18 -12.23 1.17 20.76
CA GLU A 18 -11.99 0.74 22.14
C GLU A 18 -11.17 -0.56 22.21
N SER A 19 -11.25 -1.41 21.18
CA SER A 19 -10.49 -2.65 21.11
C SER A 19 -9.33 -2.55 20.12
N VAL A 20 -8.18 -3.09 20.55
CA VAL A 20 -6.98 -3.28 19.72
C VAL A 20 -7.00 -4.62 18.97
N ASP A 21 -7.97 -5.50 19.25
CA ASP A 21 -8.05 -6.86 18.68
C ASP A 21 -8.52 -6.88 17.24
N TYR A 22 -8.93 -5.74 16.69
CA TYR A 22 -9.32 -5.59 15.29
C TYR A 22 -8.29 -4.75 14.55
N PRO A 23 -8.01 -5.10 13.28
CA PRO A 23 -7.05 -4.35 12.52
C PRO A 23 -7.61 -2.97 12.14
N LEU A 24 -6.68 -2.03 12.00
CA LEU A 24 -6.90 -0.65 11.58
C LEU A 24 -6.00 -0.38 10.38
N LEU A 25 -6.52 0.35 9.41
CA LEU A 25 -5.74 0.86 8.28
C LEU A 25 -5.80 2.38 8.26
N ALA A 26 -4.65 3.01 8.04
CA ALA A 26 -4.54 4.42 7.70
C ALA A 26 -3.97 4.53 6.29
N ALA A 27 -4.59 5.32 5.42
CA ALA A 27 -4.10 5.60 4.08
C ALA A 27 -4.12 7.09 3.78
N LYS A 28 -3.15 7.54 2.99
CA LYS A 28 -2.90 8.95 2.71
C LYS A 28 -2.97 9.22 1.20
N GLY A 29 -3.75 10.23 0.83
CA GLY A 29 -3.62 10.97 -0.42
C GLY A 29 -3.03 12.35 -0.14
N GLY A 30 -3.69 13.37 -0.68
CA GLY A 30 -3.33 14.77 -0.49
C GLY A 30 -2.25 15.23 -1.45
N VAL A 31 -1.98 16.52 -1.39
CA VAL A 31 -0.97 17.20 -2.21
C VAL A 31 0.43 16.97 -1.66
N LEU A 32 1.43 16.98 -2.54
CA LEU A 32 2.84 16.74 -2.24
C LEU A 32 3.64 18.04 -2.31
N ASP A 33 3.20 19.07 -1.58
CA ASP A 33 3.75 20.43 -1.66
C ASP A 33 4.29 20.99 -0.33
N ASP A 34 4.36 20.18 0.73
CA ASP A 34 4.96 20.59 2.00
C ASP A 34 6.48 20.27 2.00
N PRO A 35 7.36 21.29 1.94
CA PRO A 35 8.80 21.08 1.86
C PRO A 35 9.44 20.72 3.22
N HIS A 36 8.70 20.85 4.33
CA HIS A 36 9.23 20.70 5.70
C HIS A 36 8.73 19.44 6.40
N HIS A 37 7.48 19.06 6.21
CA HIS A 37 6.89 17.88 6.87
C HIS A 37 6.22 16.92 5.89
N GLY A 38 6.13 17.29 4.61
CA GLY A 38 5.62 16.42 3.56
C GLY A 38 6.62 15.34 3.14
N HIS A 39 6.07 14.21 2.70
CA HIS A 39 6.75 13.12 2.02
C HIS A 39 6.11 12.89 0.66
N LEU A 40 6.80 12.20 -0.25
CA LEU A 40 6.31 11.81 -1.57
C LEU A 40 5.61 10.45 -1.52
N ASP A 41 4.44 10.45 -0.87
CA ASP A 41 3.77 9.27 -0.34
C ASP A 41 2.26 9.20 -0.67
N ALA A 42 1.80 9.86 -1.73
CA ALA A 42 0.41 9.78 -2.14
C ALA A 42 0.04 8.33 -2.52
N GLY A 43 -0.97 7.76 -1.88
CA GLY A 43 -1.37 6.36 -2.00
C GLY A 43 -0.83 5.45 -0.88
N GLN A 44 0.05 5.95 -0.02
CA GLN A 44 0.59 5.23 1.15
C GLN A 44 -0.51 4.63 2.03
N PHE A 45 -0.24 3.46 2.63
CA PHE A 45 -1.05 2.92 3.72
C PHE A 45 -0.21 2.21 4.78
N ALA A 46 -0.75 2.14 6.00
CA ALA A 46 -0.19 1.40 7.12
C ALA A 46 -1.30 0.61 7.83
N ILE A 47 -0.99 -0.60 8.28
CA ILE A 47 -1.94 -1.50 8.96
C ILE A 47 -1.45 -1.79 10.37
N LYS A 48 -2.32 -1.55 11.34
CA LYS A 48 -2.12 -1.87 12.76
C LYS A 48 -3.03 -3.02 13.17
N TYR A 49 -2.55 -3.97 13.96
CA TYR A 49 -3.33 -5.07 14.53
C TYR A 49 -2.78 -5.44 15.91
N ARG A 50 -3.64 -5.65 16.91
CA ARG A 50 -3.27 -5.99 18.30
C ARG A 50 -2.14 -5.12 18.87
N GLY A 51 -2.24 -3.81 18.64
CA GLY A 51 -1.30 -2.83 19.17
C GLY A 51 -0.02 -2.62 18.32
N GLU A 52 0.24 -3.46 17.33
CA GLU A 52 1.48 -3.44 16.52
C GLU A 52 1.22 -3.00 15.08
N TRP A 53 2.17 -2.29 14.47
CA TRP A 53 2.13 -1.94 13.05
C TRP A 53 2.69 -3.08 12.22
N PHE A 54 1.84 -3.75 11.45
CA PHE A 54 2.23 -4.87 10.57
C PHE A 54 2.79 -4.37 9.25
N THR A 55 2.19 -3.32 8.68
CA THR A 55 2.81 -2.52 7.63
C THR A 55 2.98 -1.10 8.14
N LYS A 56 4.11 -0.48 7.84
CA LYS A 56 4.45 0.85 8.35
C LYS A 56 4.98 1.77 7.27
N GLU A 57 5.11 3.03 7.64
CA GLU A 57 6.03 3.95 7.00
C GLU A 57 7.41 3.87 7.66
N LEU A 58 8.47 4.27 6.96
CA LEU A 58 9.79 4.44 7.59
C LEU A 58 9.76 5.48 8.72
N GLY A 59 8.85 6.45 8.64
CA GLY A 59 8.72 7.55 9.58
C GLY A 59 9.89 8.52 9.50
N TYR A 60 10.07 9.29 10.57
CA TYR A 60 11.08 10.33 10.70
C TYR A 60 12.50 9.75 10.84
N MET A 61 13.48 10.38 10.18
CA MET A 61 14.90 10.10 10.38
C MET A 61 15.47 11.03 11.46
N SER A 62 15.85 10.49 12.63
CA SER A 62 16.44 11.32 13.69
C SER A 62 17.91 11.07 13.91
N PRO A 63 18.73 12.14 14.03
CA PRO A 63 18.44 13.55 13.76
C PRO A 63 18.52 13.88 12.26
N TYR A 64 18.00 15.05 11.88
CA TYR A 64 18.14 15.58 10.52
C TYR A 64 19.44 16.36 10.35
N GLY A 65 20.20 16.03 9.31
CA GLY A 65 21.27 16.89 8.85
C GLY A 65 20.76 18.06 8.01
N LEU A 66 21.65 19.01 7.75
CA LEU A 66 21.31 20.23 6.99
C LEU A 66 20.79 19.93 5.58
N GLY A 67 21.21 18.82 4.96
CA GLY A 67 20.75 18.44 3.63
C GLY A 67 19.28 18.01 3.58
N TYR A 68 18.69 17.57 4.69
CA TYR A 68 17.27 17.18 4.74
C TYR A 68 16.34 18.39 4.59
N TRP A 69 16.81 19.57 5.00
CA TRP A 69 16.04 20.82 4.93
C TRP A 69 16.21 21.54 3.58
N ASP A 70 17.12 21.08 2.74
CA ASP A 70 17.16 21.49 1.34
C ASP A 70 16.10 20.67 0.57
N TYR A 71 14.98 21.30 0.22
CA TYR A 71 13.86 20.63 -0.45
C TYR A 71 14.28 19.90 -1.74
N ARG A 72 15.31 20.37 -2.46
CA ARG A 72 15.79 19.71 -3.69
C ARG A 72 16.53 18.41 -3.39
N ARG A 73 17.17 18.35 -2.23
CA ARG A 73 17.92 17.17 -1.77
C ARG A 73 17.04 16.22 -0.98
N ARG A 74 16.15 16.74 -0.12
CA ARG A 74 15.20 15.97 0.69
C ARG A 74 14.52 14.85 -0.09
N PHE A 75 13.85 15.22 -1.17
CA PHE A 75 13.04 14.31 -1.97
C PHE A 75 13.86 13.43 -2.94
N LYS A 76 15.17 13.64 -3.03
CA LYS A 76 16.06 12.87 -3.89
C LYS A 76 16.95 11.92 -3.08
N ASP A 77 17.58 12.44 -2.04
CA ASP A 77 18.66 11.79 -1.31
C ASP A 77 18.13 11.03 -0.07
N TYR A 78 16.94 11.37 0.45
CA TYR A 78 16.42 10.80 1.69
C TYR A 78 15.22 9.91 1.45
N VAL A 79 15.43 8.60 1.62
CA VAL A 79 14.41 7.57 1.44
C VAL A 79 13.19 7.73 2.36
N HIS A 80 13.35 8.41 3.50
CA HIS A 80 12.25 8.73 4.41
C HIS A 80 11.24 9.72 3.83
N ALA A 81 11.67 10.58 2.91
CA ALA A 81 10.84 11.63 2.33
C ALA A 81 10.48 11.38 0.86
N ASN A 82 11.17 10.46 0.18
CA ASN A 82 10.91 10.11 -1.21
C ASN A 82 10.10 8.81 -1.32
N SER A 83 9.56 8.52 -2.50
CA SER A 83 8.64 7.41 -2.73
C SER A 83 9.20 6.04 -2.33
N LEU A 84 10.52 5.84 -2.38
CA LEU A 84 11.14 4.53 -2.13
C LEU A 84 10.88 4.01 -0.70
N GLY A 85 10.69 4.92 0.28
CA GLY A 85 10.40 4.59 1.68
C GLY A 85 8.92 4.43 2.03
N HIS A 86 8.03 4.39 1.04
CA HIS A 86 6.59 4.26 1.27
C HIS A 86 6.02 3.02 0.58
N ASN A 87 4.85 2.58 1.02
CA ASN A 87 4.13 1.43 0.48
C ASN A 87 3.40 1.89 -0.78
N LEU A 88 4.12 2.02 -1.89
CA LEU A 88 3.62 2.60 -3.14
C LEU A 88 3.75 1.63 -4.31
N VAL A 89 3.27 2.06 -5.47
CA VAL A 89 3.48 1.39 -6.75
C VAL A 89 4.56 2.10 -7.55
N PHE A 90 5.38 1.35 -8.29
CA PHE A 90 6.37 1.86 -9.22
C PHE A 90 6.18 1.19 -10.58
N VAL A 91 6.29 1.96 -11.66
CA VAL A 91 6.35 1.42 -13.03
C VAL A 91 7.72 1.75 -13.59
N ASN A 92 8.52 0.74 -13.92
CA ASN A 92 9.92 0.88 -14.34
C ASN A 92 10.72 1.83 -13.42
N GLY A 93 10.46 1.78 -12.11
CA GLY A 93 11.13 2.60 -11.09
C GLY A 93 10.74 4.08 -11.03
N GLU A 94 9.73 4.54 -11.78
CA GLU A 94 9.27 5.93 -11.70
C GLU A 94 8.71 6.25 -10.30
N GLN A 95 9.21 7.32 -9.70
CA GLN A 95 8.81 7.83 -8.38
C GLN A 95 7.86 9.02 -8.50
N GLN A 96 7.26 9.42 -7.39
CA GLN A 96 6.45 10.64 -7.30
C GLN A 96 7.34 11.89 -7.36
N GLU A 97 6.74 13.05 -7.63
CA GLU A 97 7.43 14.34 -7.63
C GLU A 97 6.79 15.33 -6.66
N TYR A 98 7.58 16.31 -6.23
CA TYR A 98 7.17 17.38 -5.33
C TYR A 98 6.54 18.54 -6.11
N GLY A 99 5.42 19.08 -5.61
CA GLY A 99 4.75 20.27 -6.13
C GLY A 99 3.23 20.21 -5.99
N GLN A 100 2.59 21.37 -6.12
CA GLN A 100 1.13 21.51 -5.99
C GLN A 100 0.33 20.73 -7.05
N GLN A 101 0.94 20.50 -8.21
CA GLN A 101 0.37 19.68 -9.28
C GLN A 101 0.42 18.17 -8.98
N TYR A 102 1.25 17.76 -8.02
CA TYR A 102 1.44 16.36 -7.64
C TYR A 102 0.62 16.03 -6.40
N PHE A 103 -0.34 15.13 -6.55
CA PHE A 103 -1.25 14.77 -5.46
C PHE A 103 -1.89 13.40 -5.65
N GLY A 104 -2.39 12.84 -4.55
CA GLY A 104 -3.37 11.75 -4.54
C GLY A 104 -4.75 12.24 -4.09
N LYS A 105 -5.82 11.77 -4.70
CA LYS A 105 -7.19 12.16 -4.33
C LYS A 105 -8.00 10.96 -3.87
N VAL A 106 -8.66 11.07 -2.72
CA VAL A 106 -9.69 10.09 -2.35
C VAL A 106 -10.93 10.38 -3.19
N THR A 107 -11.20 9.54 -4.19
CA THR A 107 -12.29 9.73 -5.16
C THR A 107 -13.58 9.04 -4.74
N SER A 108 -13.51 8.07 -3.83
CA SER A 108 -14.66 7.39 -3.24
C SER A 108 -14.35 7.00 -1.80
N PHE A 109 -15.33 7.17 -0.91
CA PHE A 109 -15.30 6.65 0.45
C PHE A 109 -16.73 6.26 0.86
N ARG A 110 -16.93 4.99 1.21
CA ARG A 110 -18.23 4.42 1.55
C ARG A 110 -18.07 3.52 2.76
N THR A 111 -19.03 3.58 3.67
CA THR A 111 -19.04 2.72 4.86
C THR A 111 -20.36 1.99 4.99
N SER A 112 -20.32 0.80 5.55
CA SER A 112 -21.50 0.01 5.90
C SER A 112 -21.24 -0.78 7.17
N GLN A 113 -22.24 -1.54 7.62
CA GLN A 113 -22.09 -2.42 8.79
C GLN A 113 -21.02 -3.49 8.56
N ASN A 114 -20.93 -4.05 7.36
CA ASN A 114 -20.12 -5.24 7.07
C ASN A 114 -18.85 -4.92 6.27
N GLN A 115 -18.83 -3.82 5.52
CA GLN A 115 -17.72 -3.49 4.63
C GLN A 115 -17.53 -1.98 4.47
N ASP A 116 -16.28 -1.52 4.44
CA ASP A 116 -15.94 -0.17 4.00
C ASP A 116 -15.14 -0.23 2.70
N TYR A 117 -15.23 0.84 1.91
CA TYR A 117 -14.56 0.95 0.62
C TYR A 117 -14.00 2.36 0.41
N ALA A 118 -12.75 2.45 -0.04
CA ALA A 118 -12.14 3.70 -0.49
C ALA A 118 -11.36 3.51 -1.79
N ILE A 119 -11.27 4.58 -2.57
CA ILE A 119 -10.39 4.68 -3.74
C ILE A 119 -9.51 5.91 -3.58
N ILE A 120 -8.21 5.73 -3.69
CA ILE A 120 -7.21 6.80 -3.78
C ILE A 120 -6.65 6.77 -5.20
N ASP A 121 -6.92 7.82 -5.98
CA ASP A 121 -6.25 8.03 -7.27
C ASP A 121 -4.96 8.80 -7.05
N ALA A 122 -3.82 8.13 -7.20
CA ALA A 122 -2.49 8.70 -7.02
C ALA A 122 -1.78 8.92 -8.37
N SER A 123 -2.51 8.88 -9.49
CA SER A 123 -1.93 9.02 -10.83
C SER A 123 -1.15 10.32 -11.00
N LYS A 124 -1.72 11.42 -10.47
CA LYS A 124 -1.13 12.75 -10.54
C LYS A 124 0.05 12.96 -9.60
N ALA A 125 0.36 12.03 -8.69
CA ALA A 125 1.56 12.11 -7.86
C ALA A 125 2.84 11.82 -8.65
N TYR A 126 2.74 11.11 -9.78
CA TYR A 126 3.86 10.72 -10.64
C TYR A 126 4.04 11.69 -11.81
N PRO A 127 5.21 11.73 -12.47
CA PRO A 127 5.42 12.53 -13.68
C PRO A 127 4.66 12.03 -14.91
N GLY A 128 4.34 10.73 -14.95
CA GLY A 128 3.57 10.15 -16.05
C GLY A 128 4.41 9.64 -17.22
N LYS A 129 5.72 9.47 -17.05
CA LYS A 129 6.60 8.93 -18.09
C LYS A 129 6.37 7.43 -18.24
N GLN A 130 6.29 6.70 -17.13
CA GLN A 130 6.12 5.25 -17.08
C GLN A 130 4.74 4.85 -16.53
N LEU A 131 4.38 5.37 -15.35
CA LEU A 131 3.10 5.18 -14.69
C LEU A 131 2.07 6.14 -15.28
N LYS A 132 1.19 5.63 -16.14
CA LYS A 132 0.16 6.44 -16.83
C LYS A 132 -1.07 6.67 -15.96
N GLY A 133 -1.36 5.76 -15.04
CA GLY A 133 -2.40 5.92 -14.04
C GLY A 133 -2.23 4.93 -12.89
N TRP A 134 -2.69 5.29 -11.70
CA TRP A 134 -2.73 4.40 -10.56
C TRP A 134 -3.88 4.76 -9.61
N ARG A 135 -4.74 3.78 -9.35
CA ARG A 135 -5.76 3.83 -8.30
C ARG A 135 -5.50 2.72 -7.29
N ARG A 136 -5.47 3.09 -6.01
CA ARG A 136 -5.47 2.15 -4.90
C ARG A 136 -6.87 2.06 -4.33
N HIS A 137 -7.43 0.88 -4.43
CA HIS A 137 -8.72 0.51 -3.88
C HIS A 137 -8.50 -0.24 -2.58
N ILE A 138 -9.25 0.12 -1.54
CA ILE A 138 -9.12 -0.48 -0.20
C ILE A 138 -10.50 -0.91 0.26
N ILE A 139 -10.67 -2.21 0.48
CA ILE A 139 -11.87 -2.77 1.08
C ILE A 139 -11.52 -3.29 2.47
N PHE A 140 -12.29 -2.87 3.48
CA PHE A 140 -12.23 -3.43 4.81
C PHE A 140 -13.41 -4.37 5.03
N ASN A 141 -13.17 -5.68 5.08
CA ASN A 141 -14.18 -6.68 5.44
C ASN A 141 -14.29 -6.74 6.96
N LYS A 142 -15.28 -6.03 7.52
CA LYS A 142 -15.38 -5.83 8.97
C LYS A 142 -15.73 -7.12 9.72
N PRO A 143 -15.18 -7.31 10.93
CA PRO A 143 -14.10 -6.53 11.56
C PRO A 143 -12.71 -7.15 11.30
N SER A 144 -12.54 -7.87 10.18
CA SER A 144 -11.58 -8.96 10.08
C SER A 144 -10.31 -8.64 9.30
N PHE A 145 -10.42 -8.25 8.03
CA PHE A 145 -9.25 -8.16 7.14
C PHE A 145 -9.43 -7.13 6.03
N PHE A 146 -8.34 -6.74 5.38
CA PHE A 146 -8.35 -5.82 4.26
C PHE A 146 -8.06 -6.53 2.94
N VAL A 147 -8.66 -6.05 1.86
CA VAL A 147 -8.26 -6.39 0.49
C VAL A 147 -7.89 -5.09 -0.21
N VAL A 148 -6.66 -5.01 -0.69
CA VAL A 148 -6.13 -3.84 -1.39
C VAL A 148 -5.93 -4.22 -2.85
N LEU A 149 -6.52 -3.45 -3.76
CA LEU A 149 -6.28 -3.56 -5.20
C LEU A 149 -5.50 -2.34 -5.66
N ASP A 150 -4.33 -2.56 -6.25
CA ASP A 150 -3.64 -1.57 -7.07
C ASP A 150 -4.01 -1.78 -8.54
N GLU A 151 -4.79 -0.86 -9.09
CA GLU A 151 -5.08 -0.77 -10.53
C GLU A 151 -4.10 0.20 -11.17
N VAL A 152 -3.24 -0.31 -12.05
CA VAL A 152 -2.10 0.43 -12.61
C VAL A 152 -2.18 0.45 -14.12
N LYS A 153 -2.13 1.65 -14.72
CA LYS A 153 -2.06 1.84 -16.18
C LYS A 153 -0.61 2.11 -16.59
N SER A 154 -0.09 1.31 -17.52
CA SER A 154 1.27 1.41 -18.05
C SER A 154 1.37 0.83 -19.46
N ALA A 155 2.51 0.99 -20.13
CA ALA A 155 2.76 0.29 -21.38
C ALA A 155 2.86 -1.24 -21.15
N PRO A 156 2.35 -2.07 -22.08
CA PRO A 156 2.62 -3.51 -22.05
C PRO A 156 4.14 -3.78 -22.01
N GLY A 157 4.54 -4.78 -21.23
CA GLY A 157 5.93 -5.16 -20.99
C GLY A 157 6.60 -4.40 -19.84
N ALA A 158 6.02 -3.31 -19.34
CA ALA A 158 6.57 -2.57 -18.20
C ALA A 158 6.64 -3.43 -16.94
N GLU A 159 7.70 -3.23 -16.14
CA GLU A 159 7.78 -3.77 -14.79
C GLU A 159 6.88 -2.95 -13.88
N VAL A 160 6.01 -3.62 -13.13
CA VAL A 160 5.13 -3.03 -12.14
C VAL A 160 5.49 -3.63 -10.78
N VAL A 161 5.83 -2.75 -9.84
CA VAL A 161 6.24 -3.12 -8.49
C VAL A 161 5.25 -2.55 -7.49
N ALA A 162 4.72 -3.38 -6.59
CA ALA A 162 3.97 -2.94 -5.40
C ALA A 162 4.81 -3.22 -4.16
N ARG A 163 5.18 -2.17 -3.43
CA ARG A 163 6.06 -2.25 -2.26
C ARG A 163 5.29 -2.24 -0.95
N VAL A 164 5.78 -3.01 0.02
CA VAL A 164 5.35 -2.96 1.43
C VAL A 164 6.57 -2.96 2.35
N HIS A 165 6.55 -2.11 3.36
CA HIS A 165 7.51 -2.06 4.45
C HIS A 165 6.90 -2.75 5.68
N PRO A 166 7.42 -3.93 6.06
CA PRO A 166 7.01 -4.63 7.27
C PRO A 166 7.31 -3.78 8.52
N GLY A 167 6.33 -3.66 9.42
CA GLY A 167 6.54 -3.05 10.73
C GLY A 167 6.92 -4.03 11.83
N VAL A 168 6.85 -5.33 11.52
CA VAL A 168 7.22 -6.48 12.35
C VAL A 168 8.18 -7.40 11.57
N PRO A 169 8.89 -8.34 12.22
CA PRO A 169 9.61 -9.39 11.52
C PRO A 169 8.74 -10.09 10.47
N PHE A 170 9.34 -10.53 9.38
CA PHE A 170 8.59 -11.15 8.29
C PHE A 170 9.36 -12.32 7.68
N ARG A 171 8.63 -13.19 6.97
CA ARG A 171 9.17 -14.28 6.17
C ARG A 171 8.55 -14.25 4.78
N LEU A 172 9.37 -14.30 3.75
CA LEU A 172 8.92 -14.52 2.39
C LEU A 172 8.69 -16.00 2.14
N LYS A 173 7.58 -16.30 1.47
CA LYS A 173 7.34 -17.54 0.74
C LYS A 173 7.23 -17.19 -0.74
N GLU A 174 7.16 -18.20 -1.60
CA GLU A 174 7.02 -17.99 -3.04
C GLU A 174 5.72 -17.24 -3.40
N ASP A 175 4.65 -17.50 -2.66
CA ASP A 175 3.28 -17.09 -2.97
C ASP A 175 2.65 -16.16 -1.91
N ARG A 176 3.37 -15.83 -0.83
CA ARG A 176 2.88 -14.98 0.27
C ARG A 176 3.99 -14.37 1.10
N VAL A 177 3.65 -13.31 1.83
CA VAL A 177 4.49 -12.76 2.91
C VAL A 177 3.80 -13.03 4.24
N LEU A 178 4.56 -13.50 5.23
CA LEU A 178 4.10 -13.68 6.60
C LEU A 178 4.72 -12.60 7.49
N LEU A 179 3.89 -11.76 8.09
CA LEU A 179 4.27 -10.73 9.05
C LEU A 179 4.01 -11.27 10.46
N ILE A 180 5.01 -11.19 11.33
CA ILE A 180 5.06 -11.93 12.61
C ILE A 180 5.32 -10.92 13.74
N GLY A 181 4.24 -10.42 14.31
CA GLY A 181 4.28 -9.56 15.49
C GLY A 181 4.39 -10.36 16.78
N GLN A 182 4.56 -9.65 17.89
CA GLN A 182 4.59 -10.24 19.24
C GLN A 182 3.20 -10.70 19.69
N ASN A 183 2.14 -10.01 19.25
CA ASN A 183 0.75 -10.21 19.67
C ASN A 183 -0.11 -10.88 18.59
N GLY A 184 0.46 -11.21 17.42
CA GLY A 184 -0.25 -11.91 16.36
C GLY A 184 0.53 -12.01 15.05
N MET A 185 -0.07 -12.69 14.08
CA MET A 185 0.47 -12.84 12.73
C MET A 185 -0.49 -12.26 11.69
N MET A 186 0.04 -11.85 10.55
CA MET A 186 -0.73 -11.41 9.39
C MET A 186 -0.11 -11.97 8.12
N SER A 187 -0.92 -12.50 7.22
CA SER A 187 -0.50 -12.82 5.85
C SER A 187 -0.77 -11.65 4.91
N VAL A 188 0.16 -11.43 3.98
CA VAL A 188 -0.06 -10.67 2.75
C VAL A 188 -0.11 -11.68 1.63
N LEU A 189 -1.29 -11.84 1.02
CA LEU A 189 -1.57 -12.85 0.00
C LEU A 189 -1.85 -12.14 -1.34
N PRO A 190 -0.88 -12.15 -2.25
CA PRO A 190 -1.11 -11.66 -3.59
C PRO A 190 -2.04 -12.59 -4.37
N LEU A 191 -3.10 -12.01 -4.92
CA LEU A 191 -4.02 -12.64 -5.84
C LEU A 191 -3.83 -11.90 -7.18
N LEU A 192 -3.05 -12.51 -8.06
CA LEU A 192 -2.71 -11.93 -9.35
C LEU A 192 -3.19 -12.86 -10.46
N PRO A 193 -3.78 -12.33 -11.54
CA PRO A 193 -4.11 -13.15 -12.71
C PRO A 193 -2.86 -13.62 -13.49
N LYS A 194 -1.64 -13.21 -13.11
CA LYS A 194 -0.38 -13.49 -13.82
C LYS A 194 0.74 -13.90 -12.86
N ARG A 195 1.86 -14.37 -13.44
CA ARG A 195 3.10 -14.65 -12.72
C ARG A 195 3.64 -13.38 -12.05
N PHE A 196 4.08 -13.52 -10.81
CA PHE A 196 4.74 -12.49 -10.03
C PHE A 196 5.95 -13.07 -9.31
N THR A 197 6.73 -12.19 -8.70
CA THR A 197 7.84 -12.55 -7.83
C THR A 197 7.76 -11.71 -6.57
N LEU A 198 7.92 -12.36 -5.42
CA LEU A 198 8.14 -11.68 -4.15
C LEU A 198 9.64 -11.57 -3.92
N LYS A 199 10.11 -10.36 -3.65
CA LYS A 199 11.53 -10.09 -3.38
C LYS A 199 11.66 -9.31 -2.09
N GLU A 200 12.59 -9.73 -1.24
CA GLU A 200 13.06 -8.95 -0.10
C GLU A 200 14.27 -8.12 -0.53
N ASP A 201 14.31 -6.87 -0.09
CA ASP A 201 15.47 -6.00 -0.23
C ASP A 201 15.44 -4.96 0.91
N ARG A 202 16.38 -4.01 0.93
CA ARG A 202 16.58 -3.13 2.08
C ARG A 202 17.14 -1.76 1.72
N HIS A 203 16.69 -0.75 2.47
CA HIS A 203 17.20 0.61 2.38
C HIS A 203 18.40 0.81 3.32
N PRO A 204 19.52 1.36 2.82
CA PRO A 204 20.62 1.80 3.68
C PRO A 204 20.23 3.11 4.36
N ILE A 205 20.27 3.14 5.69
CA ILE A 205 20.02 4.36 6.47
C ILE A 205 21.25 4.70 7.30
N LEU A 206 21.73 5.93 7.12
CA LEU A 206 22.70 6.55 8.00
C LEU A 206 22.26 7.99 8.25
N ALA A 207 21.90 8.30 9.49
CA ALA A 207 21.56 9.67 9.87
C ALA A 207 22.79 10.58 9.72
N GLU A 208 22.58 11.84 9.35
CA GLU A 208 23.65 12.85 9.25
C GLU A 208 24.02 13.40 10.63
N GLN A 209 24.55 12.55 11.49
CA GLN A 209 25.11 12.92 12.80
C GLN A 209 26.42 12.18 13.05
N ARG A 210 27.28 12.78 13.88
CA ARG A 210 28.63 12.26 14.17
C ARG A 210 28.62 10.81 14.66
N ASP A 211 27.67 10.46 15.51
CA ASP A 211 27.59 9.14 16.15
C ASP A 211 26.46 8.27 15.57
N ALA A 212 26.06 8.54 14.32
CA ALA A 212 25.00 7.77 13.66
C ALA A 212 25.41 6.31 13.50
N GLN A 213 24.51 5.42 13.89
CA GLN A 213 24.64 4.02 13.54
C GLN A 213 23.94 3.76 12.21
N PHE A 214 24.68 3.13 11.31
CA PHE A 214 24.11 2.60 10.09
C PHE A 214 23.06 1.54 10.41
N SER A 215 21.94 1.55 9.69
CA SER A 215 20.91 0.52 9.80
C SER A 215 20.35 0.15 8.44
N TRP A 216 19.85 -1.08 8.34
CA TRP A 216 19.10 -1.55 7.19
C TRP A 216 17.62 -1.55 7.53
N ILE A 217 16.78 -0.95 6.68
CA ILE A 217 15.33 -1.09 6.81
C ILE A 217 14.81 -1.98 5.68
N PRO A 218 14.26 -3.17 6.00
CA PRO A 218 13.79 -4.09 4.97
C PRO A 218 12.47 -3.62 4.35
N TYR A 219 12.25 -4.04 3.12
CA TYR A 219 10.97 -3.97 2.42
C TYR A 219 10.76 -5.23 1.59
N CYS A 220 9.51 -5.47 1.21
CA CYS A 220 9.13 -6.52 0.29
C CYS A 220 8.47 -5.91 -0.95
N ASP A 221 8.96 -6.31 -2.11
CA ASP A 221 8.42 -5.95 -3.40
C ASP A 221 7.67 -7.14 -4.00
N LEU A 222 6.44 -6.89 -4.40
CA LEU A 222 5.77 -7.72 -5.39
C LEU A 222 6.11 -7.16 -6.77
N ILE A 223 6.67 -7.99 -7.64
CA ILE A 223 7.11 -7.62 -8.99
C ILE A 223 6.31 -8.43 -10.01
N THR A 224 5.73 -7.75 -10.99
CA THR A 224 5.09 -8.40 -12.15
C THR A 224 5.34 -7.59 -13.42
N LYS A 225 5.00 -8.15 -14.58
CA LYS A 225 5.05 -7.45 -15.87
C LYS A 225 3.66 -7.17 -16.38
N ALA A 226 3.43 -5.93 -16.79
CA ALA A 226 2.22 -5.56 -17.52
C ALA A 226 2.14 -6.40 -18.81
N SER A 227 1.02 -7.09 -19.04
CA SER A 227 0.79 -7.75 -20.35
C SER A 227 -0.17 -6.96 -21.23
N GLU A 228 -0.89 -6.02 -20.61
CA GLU A 228 -1.91 -5.18 -21.21
C GLU A 228 -1.72 -3.77 -20.65
N SER A 229 -2.56 -2.83 -21.10
CA SER A 229 -2.52 -1.44 -20.63
C SER A 229 -2.85 -1.30 -19.15
N LYS A 230 -3.60 -2.23 -18.56
CA LYS A 230 -3.93 -2.26 -17.12
C LYS A 230 -3.35 -3.50 -16.44
N THR A 231 -2.78 -3.29 -15.27
CA THR A 231 -2.31 -4.34 -14.35
C THR A 231 -3.08 -4.20 -13.04
N TYR A 232 -3.69 -5.30 -12.59
CA TYR A 232 -4.43 -5.36 -11.33
C TYR A 232 -3.65 -6.20 -10.35
N ILE A 233 -3.23 -5.62 -9.22
CA ILE A 233 -2.53 -6.31 -8.13
C ILE A 233 -3.43 -6.33 -6.91
N VAL A 234 -4.02 -7.49 -6.61
CA VAL A 234 -4.86 -7.67 -5.42
C VAL A 234 -4.02 -8.29 -4.32
N ASN A 235 -4.04 -7.71 -3.12
CA ASN A 235 -3.41 -8.25 -1.92
C ASN A 235 -4.45 -8.38 -0.81
N VAL A 236 -4.57 -9.57 -0.23
CA VAL A 236 -5.35 -9.80 1.00
C VAL A 236 -4.42 -9.66 2.20
N PHE A 237 -4.73 -8.73 3.09
CA PHE A 237 -4.04 -8.53 4.38
C PHE A 237 -4.89 -9.10 5.49
N ALA A 238 -4.62 -10.35 5.87
CA ALA A 238 -5.45 -11.12 6.81
C ALA A 238 -4.69 -11.46 8.09
N PRO A 239 -5.17 -11.07 9.27
CA PRO A 239 -4.71 -11.65 10.53
C PRO A 239 -4.90 -13.16 10.52
N ILE A 240 -3.89 -13.91 10.95
CA ILE A 240 -3.89 -15.38 11.00
C ILE A 240 -3.36 -15.85 12.35
N GLU A 241 -3.76 -17.04 12.78
CA GLU A 241 -3.21 -17.70 13.97
C GLU A 241 -2.00 -18.59 13.61
N ASN A 242 -1.91 -19.08 12.36
CA ASN A 242 -0.84 -19.96 11.89
C ASN A 242 -0.71 -19.96 10.35
N GLU A 243 0.38 -20.54 9.84
CA GLU A 243 0.63 -20.62 8.39
C GLU A 243 -0.44 -21.41 7.60
N PRO A 244 -0.98 -22.55 8.09
CA PRO A 244 -2.07 -23.25 7.40
C PRO A 244 -3.31 -22.40 7.13
N GLU A 245 -3.68 -21.48 8.03
CA GLU A 245 -4.79 -20.55 7.78
C GLU A 245 -4.52 -19.65 6.56
N ALA A 246 -3.28 -19.18 6.39
CA ALA A 246 -2.90 -18.40 5.22
C ALA A 246 -3.01 -19.21 3.91
N GLU A 247 -2.70 -20.50 3.96
CA GLU A 247 -2.85 -21.41 2.82
C GLU A 247 -4.31 -21.66 2.44
N GLU A 248 -5.18 -21.79 3.44
CA GLU A 248 -6.62 -21.92 3.22
C GLU A 248 -7.20 -20.67 2.55
N ILE A 249 -6.83 -19.49 3.06
CA ILE A 249 -7.27 -18.21 2.49
C ILE A 249 -6.79 -18.09 1.04
N LEU A 250 -5.53 -18.43 0.76
CA LEU A 250 -4.97 -18.37 -0.59
C LEU A 250 -5.67 -19.34 -1.55
N ARG A 251 -5.82 -20.61 -1.16
CA ARG A 251 -6.43 -21.66 -2.00
C ARG A 251 -7.91 -21.41 -2.29
N SER A 252 -8.62 -20.82 -1.33
CA SER A 252 -10.04 -20.49 -1.47
C SER A 252 -10.28 -19.19 -2.22
N SER A 253 -9.25 -18.35 -2.38
CA SER A 253 -9.39 -17.05 -2.99
C SER A 253 -9.45 -17.13 -4.51
N SER A 254 -10.33 -16.34 -5.11
CA SER A 254 -10.46 -16.27 -6.57
C SER A 254 -10.81 -14.86 -7.02
N LEU A 255 -10.35 -14.53 -8.24
CA LEU A 255 -10.68 -13.29 -8.91
C LEU A 255 -11.59 -13.56 -10.10
N SER A 256 -12.56 -12.67 -10.30
CA SER A 256 -13.41 -12.67 -11.49
C SER A 256 -13.64 -11.25 -11.99
N PHE A 257 -13.76 -11.12 -13.31
CA PHE A 257 -14.01 -9.85 -13.98
C PHE A 257 -15.40 -9.91 -14.60
N LYS A 258 -16.27 -8.95 -14.26
CA LYS A 258 -17.58 -8.81 -14.89
C LYS A 258 -17.85 -7.35 -15.18
N SER A 259 -17.95 -7.01 -16.46
CA SER A 259 -18.10 -5.64 -16.94
C SER A 259 -16.96 -4.77 -16.40
N SER A 260 -17.26 -3.82 -15.50
CA SER A 260 -16.32 -2.90 -14.87
C SER A 260 -16.13 -3.18 -13.38
N VAL A 261 -16.34 -4.43 -12.95
CA VAL A 261 -16.13 -4.88 -11.58
C VAL A 261 -15.10 -6.00 -11.56
N LEU A 262 -14.05 -5.82 -10.75
CA LEU A 262 -13.15 -6.89 -10.34
C LEU A 262 -13.64 -7.40 -8.99
N ARG A 263 -14.04 -8.67 -8.92
CA ARG A 263 -14.52 -9.31 -7.69
C ARG A 263 -13.46 -10.26 -7.15
N CYS A 264 -13.11 -10.08 -5.88
CA CYS A 264 -12.32 -11.01 -5.09
C CYS A 264 -13.24 -11.78 -4.14
N ILE A 265 -13.30 -13.10 -4.30
CA ILE A 265 -13.93 -14.01 -3.33
C ILE A 265 -12.83 -14.58 -2.45
N THR A 266 -13.05 -14.62 -1.14
CA THR A 266 -12.09 -15.17 -0.17
C THR A 266 -12.85 -15.90 0.95
N MET A 267 -12.40 -17.10 1.33
CA MET A 267 -12.84 -17.72 2.58
C MET A 267 -11.92 -17.27 3.72
N TYR A 268 -12.52 -16.85 4.83
CA TYR A 268 -11.79 -16.46 6.03
C TYR A 268 -12.53 -16.94 7.26
N LYS A 269 -11.87 -17.76 8.09
CA LYS A 269 -12.45 -18.38 9.31
C LYS A 269 -13.82 -19.03 9.06
N GLY A 270 -13.90 -19.84 8.00
CA GLY A 270 -15.11 -20.60 7.62
C GLY A 270 -16.23 -19.78 6.98
N LYS A 271 -16.05 -18.47 6.74
CA LYS A 271 -17.04 -17.60 6.10
C LYS A 271 -16.53 -17.08 4.76
N GLN A 272 -17.42 -17.04 3.76
CA GLN A 272 -17.14 -16.43 2.47
C GLN A 272 -17.32 -14.90 2.51
N TYR A 273 -16.38 -14.17 1.92
CA TYR A 273 -16.43 -12.72 1.72
C TYR A 273 -16.34 -12.40 0.23
N SER A 274 -17.05 -11.35 -0.20
CA SER A 274 -16.94 -10.77 -1.55
C SER A 274 -16.44 -9.34 -1.43
N SER A 275 -15.34 -9.03 -2.10
CA SER A 275 -14.77 -7.69 -2.21
C SER A 275 -14.88 -7.26 -3.67
N ASP A 276 -15.83 -6.36 -3.95
CA ASP A 276 -16.16 -5.90 -5.30
C ASP A 276 -15.51 -4.54 -5.54
N PHE A 277 -14.53 -4.50 -6.43
CA PHE A 277 -13.82 -3.31 -6.81
C PHE A 277 -14.43 -2.70 -8.07
N ASP A 278 -14.89 -1.46 -7.95
CA ASP A 278 -15.30 -0.65 -9.10
C ASP A 278 -14.05 -0.19 -9.86
N ILE A 279 -13.77 -0.85 -10.99
CA ILE A 279 -12.66 -0.53 -11.89
C ILE A 279 -13.14 0.26 -13.12
N SER A 280 -14.36 0.83 -13.06
CA SER A 280 -14.88 1.75 -14.07
C SER A 280 -14.22 3.13 -13.97
N GLY A 281 -14.43 3.94 -15.00
CA GLY A 281 -13.95 5.31 -15.05
C GLY A 281 -12.47 5.44 -15.34
N ASP A 282 -12.07 6.67 -15.62
CA ASP A 282 -10.71 7.01 -16.00
C ASP A 282 -9.84 7.32 -14.77
N PHE A 283 -8.54 7.28 -15.01
CA PHE A 283 -7.55 7.77 -14.06
C PHE A 283 -7.58 9.30 -14.06
N GLY A 284 -7.19 9.92 -12.95
CA GLY A 284 -7.16 11.37 -12.80
C GLY A 284 -6.17 12.12 -13.69
N ARG A 285 -5.61 11.47 -14.72
CA ARG A 285 -4.75 12.04 -15.75
C ARG A 285 -5.44 11.90 -17.11
N GLU A 286 -5.70 13.03 -17.77
CA GLU A 286 -6.09 13.08 -19.17
C GLU A 286 -4.88 12.69 -20.05
N GLU A 287 -5.12 11.94 -21.14
CA GLU A 287 -4.07 11.45 -22.04
C GLU A 287 -3.34 12.56 -22.82
#